data_AF-A0A944GM29-F1
#
_entry.id   AF-A0A944GM29-F1
#
_cell.length_a   1.000
_cell.length_b   1.000
_cell.length_c   1.000
_cell.angle_alpha   90.00
_cell.angle_beta   90.00
_cell.angle_gamma   90.00
#
_symmetry.space_group_name_H-M   'P 1'
#
loop_
_entity.id
_entity.type
_entity.pdbx_description
1 polymer ?
#
loop_
_entity_poly.entity_id
_entity_poly.type
_entity_poly.pdbx_seq_one_letter_code
_entity_poly.pdbx_strand_id
1 'polypeptide(L)'
;IKNDLVQLSDPDVREVYRNDLFPNKSINMQEANTLNVLNLAYYPNERGPYNLDPSLDNDGKLLDPRSRWGGMMRRLENSDFETSNIEYIEFWMLDPFIKARDNGTTFDGDLYFNLGEISEDILKDGKKFYESGLPVNDDPTQFTETIWGRVPTQSSVTYAFNTSSGSRQKQDVGFNGLTSEQERDYPAYAQFLAAVQGKVRGEVYDSLLASPSADKYHYFRGSDYDLAQRSILDRYKYINNPNGNSVDSDHSPESYSTAYKTTPDVEDLNQDYTLNEYEKYYQYRVHIAEEDMQVGRNYIVDKRVANVKTRDNNRRDYTWYLFRIPVDQYEKKVGGINDFSSIRFMRVFMTGFEKPVVLRLATMNLVRGEWRGYEQALYQGSAPETSGTL
;
A
#
# COMPACT_ATOMS: atom_id res chain seq x y z
N ILE A 1 -19.47 -1.00 -16.00
CA ILE A 1 -18.17 -0.29 -16.17
C ILE A 1 -17.94 0.21 -17.59
N LYS A 2 -17.74 -0.63 -18.62
CA LYS A 2 -17.37 -0.15 -19.98
C LYS A 2 -18.33 0.92 -20.54
N ASN A 3 -19.62 0.81 -20.25
CA ASN A 3 -20.65 1.75 -20.70
C ASN A 3 -20.96 2.85 -19.67
N ASP A 4 -20.32 2.84 -18.51
CA ASP A 4 -20.51 3.83 -17.45
C ASP A 4 -19.47 4.95 -17.61
N LEU A 5 -19.80 5.90 -18.49
CA LEU A 5 -18.91 7.01 -18.83
C LEU A 5 -18.69 7.97 -17.66
N VAL A 6 -19.65 8.03 -16.72
CA VAL A 6 -19.54 8.87 -15.52
C VAL A 6 -18.47 8.29 -14.60
N GLN A 7 -18.54 6.99 -14.30
CA GLN A 7 -17.51 6.32 -13.50
C GLN A 7 -16.12 6.38 -14.15
N LEU A 8 -16.02 6.18 -15.46
CA LEU A 8 -14.74 6.28 -16.18
C LEU A 8 -14.17 7.72 -16.21
N SER A 9 -14.99 8.71 -15.88
CA SER A 9 -14.62 10.13 -15.80
C SER A 9 -14.34 10.58 -14.36
N ASP A 10 -14.57 9.72 -13.36
CA ASP A 10 -14.32 10.03 -11.95
C ASP A 10 -12.81 10.30 -11.73
N PRO A 11 -12.43 11.44 -11.13
CA PRO A 11 -11.05 11.80 -10.82
C PRO A 11 -10.23 10.70 -10.13
N ASP A 12 -10.87 9.88 -9.30
CA ASP A 12 -10.21 8.86 -8.48
C ASP A 12 -9.78 7.63 -9.29
N VAL A 13 -10.42 7.39 -10.45
CA VAL A 13 -10.22 6.16 -11.25
C VAL A 13 -9.97 6.40 -12.73
N ARG A 14 -10.15 7.62 -13.24
CA ARG A 14 -9.96 7.93 -14.66
C ARG A 14 -8.59 7.51 -15.16
N GLU A 15 -8.51 7.12 -16.42
CA GLU A 15 -7.21 6.96 -17.09
C GLU A 15 -6.45 8.29 -17.10
N VAL A 16 -5.14 8.24 -16.87
CA VAL A 16 -4.25 9.40 -16.92
C VAL A 16 -3.42 9.31 -18.18
N TYR A 17 -3.50 10.32 -19.05
CA TYR A 17 -2.73 10.34 -20.29
C TYR A 17 -1.36 10.95 -20.05
N ARG A 18 -0.35 10.51 -20.80
CA ARG A 18 1.01 11.05 -20.74
C ARG A 18 1.03 12.56 -20.97
N ASN A 19 0.20 13.05 -21.89
CA ASN A 19 0.09 14.47 -22.20
C ASN A 19 -0.43 15.32 -21.02
N ASP A 20 -1.13 14.73 -20.04
CA ASP A 20 -1.58 15.45 -18.84
C ASP A 20 -0.37 15.98 -18.04
N LEU A 21 0.73 15.20 -17.98
CA LEU A 21 1.95 15.52 -17.22
C LEU A 21 3.13 15.95 -18.11
N PHE A 22 3.24 15.40 -19.32
CA PHE A 22 4.40 15.53 -20.22
C PHE A 22 3.98 15.85 -21.68
N PRO A 23 3.36 17.01 -21.97
CA PRO A 23 2.81 17.35 -23.29
C PRO A 23 3.90 17.56 -24.35
N ASN A 24 5.11 17.90 -23.91
CA ASN A 24 6.24 18.18 -24.81
C ASN A 24 7.05 16.92 -25.08
N LYS A 25 6.66 15.76 -24.51
CA LYS A 25 7.30 14.48 -24.78
C LYS A 25 6.58 13.83 -25.96
N SER A 26 7.31 13.63 -27.07
CA SER A 26 6.79 12.85 -28.19
C SER A 26 6.56 11.41 -27.75
N ILE A 27 5.40 10.87 -28.09
CA ILE A 27 5.02 9.49 -27.79
C ILE A 27 5.19 8.70 -29.07
N ASN A 28 6.00 7.64 -29.02
CA ASN A 28 6.14 6.73 -30.15
C ASN A 28 4.79 6.04 -30.40
N MET A 29 4.45 5.80 -31.67
CA MET A 29 3.14 5.22 -32.06
C MET A 29 2.90 3.81 -31.49
N GLN A 30 3.95 3.12 -31.03
CA GLN A 30 3.90 1.81 -30.39
C GLN A 30 3.79 1.87 -28.86
N GLU A 31 3.96 3.04 -28.24
CA GLU A 31 3.88 3.19 -26.79
C GLU A 31 2.45 3.52 -26.34
N ALA A 32 2.04 2.96 -25.21
CA ALA A 32 0.76 3.30 -24.60
C ALA A 32 0.73 4.79 -24.21
N ASN A 33 -0.32 5.50 -24.65
CA ASN A 33 -0.51 6.92 -24.34
C ASN A 33 -0.98 7.17 -22.89
N THR A 34 -1.27 6.13 -22.13
CA THR A 34 -1.65 6.22 -20.71
C THR A 34 -0.43 6.03 -19.81
N LEU A 35 -0.46 6.66 -18.64
CA LEU A 35 0.47 6.46 -17.55
C LEU A 35 -0.07 5.42 -16.58
N ASN A 36 0.82 4.53 -16.12
CA ASN A 36 0.54 3.71 -14.95
C ASN A 36 0.71 4.58 -13.71
N VAL A 37 -0.35 4.65 -12.91
CA VAL A 37 -0.42 5.48 -11.71
C VAL A 37 -0.62 4.57 -10.51
N LEU A 38 0.16 4.79 -9.46
CA LEU A 38 -0.03 4.13 -8.19
C LEU A 38 -1.20 4.83 -7.47
N ASN A 39 -2.31 4.11 -7.27
CA ASN A 39 -3.45 4.63 -6.53
C ASN A 39 -3.40 4.07 -5.10
N LEU A 40 -3.31 4.95 -4.12
CA LEU A 40 -3.42 4.63 -2.70
C LEU A 40 -4.84 4.98 -2.25
N ALA A 41 -5.72 3.98 -2.25
CA ALA A 41 -7.08 4.10 -1.75
C ALA A 41 -7.12 3.66 -0.28
N TYR A 42 -7.39 4.60 0.62
CA TYR A 42 -7.39 4.37 2.06
C TYR A 42 -8.79 4.59 2.63
N TYR A 43 -9.30 3.58 3.35
CA TYR A 43 -10.63 3.57 3.96
C TYR A 43 -10.47 3.48 5.49
N PRO A 44 -10.25 4.62 6.18
CA PRO A 44 -9.87 4.63 7.61
C PRO A 44 -10.97 4.11 8.54
N ASN A 45 -12.23 4.16 8.09
CA ASN A 45 -13.39 3.67 8.83
C ASN A 45 -13.69 2.19 8.54
N GLU A 46 -12.84 1.49 7.80
CA GLU A 46 -13.04 0.09 7.46
C GLU A 46 -11.91 -0.79 7.98
N ARG A 47 -12.26 -2.04 8.28
CA ARG A 47 -11.33 -3.02 8.81
C ARG A 47 -10.44 -3.54 7.70
N GLY A 48 -9.13 -3.31 7.82
CA GLY A 48 -8.11 -4.00 7.02
C GLY A 48 -7.83 -5.42 7.52
N PRO A 49 -7.01 -6.20 6.79
CA PRO A 49 -6.59 -7.54 7.20
C PRO A 49 -6.00 -7.57 8.61
N TYR A 50 -6.33 -8.61 9.36
CA TYR A 50 -5.89 -8.92 10.72
C TYR A 50 -6.18 -7.85 11.78
N ASN A 51 -7.00 -6.83 11.46
CA ASN A 51 -7.47 -5.87 12.45
C ASN A 51 -8.63 -6.47 13.26
N LEU A 52 -8.38 -6.75 14.53
CA LEU A 52 -9.36 -7.34 15.47
C LEU A 52 -9.95 -6.32 16.46
N ASP A 53 -9.96 -5.02 16.12
CA ASP A 53 -10.61 -4.01 16.95
C ASP A 53 -12.14 -4.18 16.97
N PRO A 54 -12.77 -4.47 18.13
CA PRO A 54 -14.21 -4.68 18.24
C PRO A 54 -15.02 -3.37 18.32
N SER A 55 -14.38 -2.22 18.19
CA SER A 55 -15.00 -0.89 18.26
C SER A 55 -15.65 -0.52 16.93
N LEU A 56 -16.74 -1.24 16.62
CA LEU A 56 -17.51 -1.11 15.39
C LEU A 56 -18.88 -0.47 15.66
N ASP A 57 -19.38 0.31 14.70
CA ASP A 57 -20.78 0.73 14.63
C ASP A 57 -21.70 -0.40 14.14
N ASN A 58 -23.00 -0.12 14.04
CA ASN A 58 -24.00 -1.08 13.60
C ASN A 58 -23.77 -1.61 12.16
N ASP A 59 -23.09 -0.83 11.31
CA ASP A 59 -22.76 -1.17 9.92
C ASP A 59 -21.37 -1.80 9.76
N GLY A 60 -20.65 -2.04 10.87
CA GLY A 60 -19.33 -2.65 10.88
C GLY A 60 -18.19 -1.67 10.55
N LYS A 61 -18.40 -0.36 10.68
CA LYS A 61 -17.36 0.65 10.49
C LYS A 61 -16.63 0.95 11.81
N LEU A 62 -15.33 1.25 11.71
CA LEU A 62 -14.50 1.63 12.85
C LEU A 62 -14.94 3.01 13.38
N LEU A 63 -15.13 3.10 14.69
CA LEU A 63 -15.63 4.31 15.36
C LEU A 63 -14.61 5.46 15.44
N ASP A 64 -13.32 5.15 15.39
CA ASP A 64 -12.24 6.13 15.44
C ASP A 64 -11.34 5.97 14.20
N PRO A 65 -11.71 6.55 13.05
CA PRO A 65 -10.94 6.45 11.81
C PRO A 65 -9.61 7.22 11.85
N ARG A 66 -9.53 8.34 12.59
CA ARG A 66 -8.32 9.19 12.61
C ARG A 66 -7.11 8.49 13.21
N SER A 67 -7.31 7.63 14.21
CA SER A 67 -6.22 6.87 14.83
C SER A 67 -5.73 5.69 13.99
N ARG A 68 -6.43 5.37 12.89
CA ARG A 68 -6.08 4.23 12.03
C ARG A 68 -5.03 4.62 11.02
N TRP A 69 -4.24 3.63 10.66
CA TRP A 69 -3.28 3.74 9.58
C TRP A 69 -3.39 2.55 8.62
N GLY A 70 -2.95 2.74 7.39
CA GLY A 70 -2.80 1.69 6.39
C GLY A 70 -1.53 1.93 5.60
N GLY A 71 -0.76 0.89 5.33
CA GLY A 71 0.54 1.04 4.69
C GLY A 71 0.95 -0.13 3.83
N MET A 72 1.99 0.10 3.04
CA MET A 72 2.64 -0.87 2.19
C MET A 72 4.15 -0.70 2.32
N MET A 73 4.90 -1.76 2.09
CA MET A 73 6.36 -1.71 2.10
C MET A 73 6.94 -2.42 0.88
N ARG A 74 8.13 -2.01 0.49
CA ARG A 74 8.86 -2.57 -0.64
C ARG A 74 10.35 -2.60 -0.32
N ARG A 75 11.02 -3.68 -0.70
CA ARG A 75 12.48 -3.77 -0.77
C ARG A 75 13.05 -2.83 -1.84
N LEU A 76 14.16 -2.20 -1.54
CA LEU A 76 14.96 -1.43 -2.48
C LEU A 76 16.13 -2.27 -2.98
N GLU A 77 16.34 -2.27 -4.29
CA GLU A 77 17.43 -3.03 -4.92
C GLU A 77 18.80 -2.38 -4.66
N ASN A 78 18.87 -1.05 -4.62
CA ASN A 78 20.07 -0.29 -4.27
C ASN A 78 19.91 0.26 -2.86
N SER A 79 20.63 -0.32 -1.89
CA SER A 79 20.53 0.08 -0.50
C SER A 79 21.47 1.22 -0.11
N ASP A 80 22.61 1.37 -0.80
CA ASP A 80 23.58 2.41 -0.52
C ASP A 80 23.23 3.69 -1.29
N PHE A 81 22.49 4.57 -0.64
CA PHE A 81 22.05 5.84 -1.21
C PHE A 81 23.19 6.85 -1.32
N GLU A 82 24.19 6.77 -0.44
CA GLU A 82 25.40 7.62 -0.48
C GLU A 82 26.20 7.34 -1.75
N THR A 83 26.48 6.07 -2.03
CA THR A 83 27.19 5.65 -3.25
C THR A 83 26.33 5.93 -4.49
N SER A 84 25.03 5.66 -4.43
CA SER A 84 24.10 5.85 -5.55
C SER A 84 23.70 7.32 -5.78
N ASN A 85 24.12 8.23 -4.89
CA ASN A 85 23.75 9.65 -4.86
C ASN A 85 22.23 9.88 -4.95
N ILE A 86 21.44 9.10 -4.20
CA ILE A 86 20.00 9.29 -4.13
C ILE A 86 19.71 10.51 -3.26
N GLU A 87 19.08 11.53 -3.84
CA GLU A 87 18.83 12.80 -3.16
C GLU A 87 17.36 13.01 -2.80
N TYR A 88 16.43 12.49 -3.62
CA TYR A 88 15.01 12.78 -3.46
C TYR A 88 14.12 11.56 -3.63
N ILE A 89 13.02 11.54 -2.87
CA ILE A 89 11.79 10.85 -3.27
C ILE A 89 11.00 11.85 -4.13
N GLU A 90 10.70 11.51 -5.39
CA GLU A 90 9.96 12.37 -6.31
C GLU A 90 8.71 11.66 -6.84
N PHE A 91 7.58 12.37 -6.86
CA PHE A 91 6.35 11.90 -7.48
C PHE A 91 5.43 13.06 -7.85
N TRP A 92 4.57 12.84 -8.85
CA TRP A 92 3.43 13.72 -9.13
C TRP A 92 2.19 13.19 -8.42
N MET A 93 1.54 14.01 -7.61
CA MET A 93 0.26 13.67 -6.99
C MET A 93 -0.88 14.44 -7.65
N LEU A 94 -1.94 13.75 -8.06
CA LEU A 94 -3.17 14.41 -8.48
C LEU A 94 -3.81 15.09 -7.27
N ASP A 95 -4.29 16.32 -7.45
CA ASP A 95 -5.06 17.04 -6.45
C ASP A 95 -6.19 16.14 -5.87
N PRO A 96 -6.09 15.74 -4.58
CA PRO A 96 -7.04 14.79 -4.00
C PRO A 96 -8.33 15.49 -3.54
N PHE A 97 -8.39 16.83 -3.57
CA PHE A 97 -9.53 17.62 -3.09
C PHE A 97 -10.56 17.93 -4.18
N ILE A 98 -10.39 17.40 -5.39
CA ILE A 98 -11.28 17.64 -6.53
C ILE A 98 -12.75 17.32 -6.17
N LYS A 99 -13.03 16.13 -5.65
CA LYS A 99 -14.40 15.72 -5.25
C LYS A 99 -14.87 16.35 -3.94
N ALA A 100 -13.94 16.56 -3.00
CA ALA A 100 -14.27 17.20 -1.73
C ALA A 100 -14.82 18.62 -1.97
N ARG A 101 -14.16 19.39 -2.84
CA ARG A 101 -14.59 20.74 -3.25
C ARG A 101 -15.91 20.74 -4.00
N ASP A 102 -16.15 19.80 -4.91
CA ASP A 102 -17.44 19.66 -5.61
C ASP A 102 -18.61 19.50 -4.62
N ASN A 103 -18.35 18.82 -3.49
CA ASN A 103 -19.32 18.59 -2.43
C ASN A 103 -19.35 19.66 -1.34
N GLY A 104 -18.56 20.74 -1.46
CA GLY A 104 -18.45 21.79 -0.44
C GLY A 104 -17.83 21.29 0.88
N THR A 105 -16.96 20.29 0.80
CA THR A 105 -16.30 19.66 1.95
C THR A 105 -14.78 19.72 1.80
N THR A 106 -14.06 19.41 2.87
CA THR A 106 -12.62 19.19 2.85
C THR A 106 -12.27 18.00 3.76
N PHE A 107 -11.00 17.61 3.77
CA PHE A 107 -10.45 16.60 4.66
C PHE A 107 -8.98 16.90 4.93
N ASP A 108 -8.44 16.29 5.97
CA ASP A 108 -7.03 16.36 6.33
C ASP A 108 -6.51 14.95 6.67
N GLY A 109 -5.19 14.80 6.62
CA GLY A 109 -4.50 13.59 7.02
C GLY A 109 -3.02 13.65 6.64
N ASP A 110 -2.33 12.53 6.76
CA ASP A 110 -0.88 12.47 6.56
C ASP A 110 -0.48 11.26 5.71
N LEU A 111 0.45 11.50 4.79
CA LEU A 111 1.17 10.47 4.05
C LEU A 111 2.61 10.43 4.55
N TYR A 112 3.05 9.28 5.02
CA TYR A 112 4.40 9.09 5.55
C TYR A 112 5.22 8.17 4.66
N PHE A 113 6.53 8.47 4.63
CA PHE A 113 7.55 7.62 4.05
C PHE A 113 8.52 7.22 5.16
N ASN A 114 8.88 5.94 5.23
CA ASN A 114 9.99 5.46 6.03
C ASN A 114 11.04 4.88 5.10
N LEU A 115 12.30 5.26 5.31
CA LEU A 115 13.46 4.76 4.58
C LEU A 115 14.47 4.18 5.57
N GLY A 116 14.76 2.89 5.47
CA GLY A 116 15.78 2.23 6.29
C GLY A 116 15.59 0.73 6.39
N GLU A 117 15.87 0.19 7.57
CA GLU A 117 15.47 -1.15 7.99
C GLU A 117 14.07 -1.10 8.60
N ILE A 118 13.18 -1.94 8.10
CA ILE A 118 11.78 -1.99 8.49
C ILE A 118 11.45 -3.45 8.78
N SER A 119 10.68 -3.69 9.83
CA SER A 119 10.36 -5.05 10.24
C SER A 119 9.47 -5.74 9.20
N GLU A 120 9.84 -6.97 8.86
CA GLU A 120 9.11 -7.87 7.95
C GLU A 120 8.10 -8.76 8.69
N ASP A 121 8.14 -8.77 10.02
CA ASP A 121 7.14 -9.41 10.89
C ASP A 121 5.82 -8.61 10.78
N ILE A 122 4.89 -9.07 9.95
CA ILE A 122 3.60 -8.41 9.71
C ILE A 122 2.68 -8.72 10.89
N LEU A 123 2.59 -9.99 11.29
CA LEU A 123 1.81 -10.46 12.42
C LEU A 123 2.70 -10.65 13.65
N LYS A 124 2.96 -9.55 14.36
CA LYS A 124 3.90 -9.44 15.48
C LYS A 124 3.90 -10.61 16.47
N ASP A 125 4.64 -11.65 16.15
CA ASP A 125 4.84 -12.83 16.98
C ASP A 125 6.29 -13.35 16.97
N GLY A 126 7.18 -12.69 16.23
CA GLY A 126 8.61 -13.00 16.16
C GLY A 126 8.92 -14.31 15.46
N LYS A 127 7.99 -14.89 14.70
CA LYS A 127 8.21 -16.10 13.91
C LYS A 127 8.03 -15.80 12.43
N LYS A 128 8.94 -16.33 11.61
CA LYS A 128 8.89 -16.15 10.15
C LYS A 128 7.75 -16.96 9.55
N PHE A 129 6.70 -16.31 9.08
CA PHE A 129 5.63 -17.00 8.35
C PHE A 129 5.94 -17.18 6.85
N TYR A 130 5.51 -18.32 6.30
CA TYR A 130 5.49 -18.56 4.87
C TYR A 130 4.46 -19.64 4.51
N GLU A 131 3.53 -19.34 3.60
CA GLU A 131 2.39 -20.20 3.27
C GLU A 131 2.78 -21.60 2.79
N SER A 132 3.84 -21.69 1.97
CA SER A 132 4.28 -22.98 1.40
C SER A 132 4.81 -23.97 2.44
N GLY A 133 5.10 -23.52 3.66
CA GLY A 133 5.53 -24.37 4.78
C GLY A 133 4.39 -25.03 5.52
N LEU A 134 3.15 -24.62 5.29
CA LEU A 134 1.99 -25.17 5.99
C LEU A 134 1.77 -26.64 5.58
N PRO A 135 1.48 -27.53 6.54
CA PRO A 135 1.28 -28.94 6.26
C PRO A 135 -0.02 -29.18 5.49
N VAL A 136 0.09 -29.93 4.39
CA VAL A 136 -1.07 -30.32 3.57
C VAL A 136 -1.95 -31.40 4.23
N ASN A 137 -1.43 -32.07 5.26
CA ASN A 137 -2.10 -33.12 6.02
C ASN A 137 -2.47 -32.68 7.45
N ASP A 138 -2.37 -31.39 7.76
CA ASP A 138 -2.68 -30.81 9.07
C ASP A 138 -1.87 -31.43 10.23
N ASP A 139 -0.65 -31.92 9.95
CA ASP A 139 0.25 -32.50 10.95
C ASP A 139 0.66 -31.45 12.01
N PRO A 140 0.26 -31.61 13.28
CA PRO A 140 0.52 -30.64 14.34
C PRO A 140 2.00 -30.53 14.72
N THR A 141 2.85 -31.42 14.24
CA THR A 141 4.31 -31.33 14.46
C THR A 141 5.01 -30.36 13.50
N GLN A 142 4.32 -29.94 12.42
CA GLN A 142 4.89 -29.12 11.35
C GLN A 142 4.54 -27.63 11.46
N PHE A 143 3.76 -27.25 12.47
CA PHE A 143 3.48 -25.86 12.79
C PHE A 143 3.50 -25.64 14.30
N THR A 144 3.56 -24.37 14.69
CA THR A 144 3.44 -23.90 16.05
C THR A 144 2.35 -22.83 16.10
N GLU A 145 1.56 -22.81 17.15
CA GLU A 145 0.53 -21.78 17.32
C GLU A 145 1.12 -20.51 17.96
N THR A 146 0.63 -19.35 17.55
CA THR A 146 0.99 -18.03 18.08
C THR A 146 -0.25 -17.33 18.63
N ILE A 147 -0.23 -16.00 18.76
CA ILE A 147 -1.45 -15.26 19.09
C ILE A 147 -2.33 -15.12 17.85
N TRP A 148 -1.72 -15.13 16.66
CA TRP A 148 -2.40 -14.82 15.40
C TRP A 148 -2.89 -16.05 14.65
N GLY A 149 -2.23 -17.20 14.82
CA GLY A 149 -2.60 -18.42 14.12
C GLY A 149 -1.52 -19.49 14.15
N ARG A 150 -1.24 -20.12 13.00
CA ARG A 150 -0.29 -21.22 12.85
C ARG A 150 0.87 -20.79 11.98
N VAL A 151 2.08 -20.97 12.50
CA VAL A 151 3.33 -20.68 11.79
C VAL A 151 4.09 -21.98 11.53
N PRO A 152 4.53 -22.26 10.29
CA PRO A 152 5.27 -23.49 10.00
C PRO A 152 6.62 -23.53 10.72
N THR A 153 7.02 -24.72 11.17
CA THR A 153 8.28 -24.93 11.92
C THR A 153 9.45 -25.42 11.06
N GLN A 154 9.16 -25.90 9.85
CA GLN A 154 10.20 -26.39 8.94
C GLN A 154 11.04 -25.22 8.42
N SER A 155 12.26 -25.49 7.97
CA SER A 155 13.06 -24.50 7.25
C SER A 155 12.76 -24.60 5.75
N SER A 156 12.41 -23.49 5.13
CA SER A 156 12.23 -23.43 3.67
C SER A 156 13.57 -23.32 2.95
N VAL A 157 13.76 -24.12 1.91
CA VAL A 157 14.86 -23.96 0.93
C VAL A 157 14.41 -23.11 -0.26
N THR A 158 13.11 -23.17 -0.60
CA THR A 158 12.51 -22.42 -1.71
C THR A 158 11.04 -22.12 -1.39
N TYR A 159 10.60 -20.91 -1.68
CA TYR A 159 9.19 -20.52 -1.53
C TYR A 159 8.37 -20.95 -2.76
N ALA A 160 7.81 -22.16 -2.70
CA ALA A 160 6.97 -22.70 -3.76
C ALA A 160 5.88 -23.60 -3.18
N PHE A 161 4.65 -23.45 -3.68
CA PHE A 161 3.52 -24.30 -3.29
C PHE A 161 3.77 -25.76 -3.63
N ASN A 162 3.20 -26.66 -2.83
CA ASN A 162 3.18 -28.08 -3.14
C ASN A 162 2.35 -28.34 -4.43
N THR A 163 2.83 -29.26 -5.27
CA THR A 163 2.19 -29.59 -6.55
C THR A 163 1.09 -30.64 -6.45
N SER A 164 0.90 -31.24 -5.27
CA SER A 164 -0.15 -32.24 -5.03
C SER A 164 -1.52 -31.58 -5.07
N SER A 165 -2.48 -32.21 -5.74
CA SER A 165 -3.85 -31.70 -5.86
C SER A 165 -4.46 -31.42 -4.48
N GLY A 166 -5.15 -30.28 -4.33
CA GLY A 166 -5.76 -29.86 -3.06
C GLY A 166 -4.80 -29.23 -2.04
N SER A 167 -3.48 -29.25 -2.29
CA SER A 167 -2.51 -28.66 -1.35
C SER A 167 -2.62 -27.15 -1.27
N ARG A 168 -2.87 -26.50 -2.41
CA ARG A 168 -2.80 -25.05 -2.51
C ARG A 168 -3.87 -24.38 -1.65
N GLN A 169 -5.07 -24.95 -1.60
CA GLN A 169 -6.20 -24.47 -0.78
C GLN A 169 -5.90 -24.53 0.73
N LYS A 170 -4.94 -25.37 1.14
CA LYS A 170 -4.48 -25.47 2.53
C LYS A 170 -3.28 -24.59 2.85
N GLN A 171 -2.58 -24.11 1.82
CA GLN A 171 -1.36 -23.32 1.96
C GLN A 171 -1.61 -21.83 1.71
N ASP A 172 -2.38 -21.50 0.67
CA ASP A 172 -2.80 -20.14 0.27
C ASP A 172 -3.95 -19.65 1.16
N VAL A 173 -3.63 -19.44 2.44
CA VAL A 173 -4.59 -19.14 3.52
C VAL A 173 -4.28 -17.84 4.26
N GLY A 174 -3.26 -17.08 3.85
CA GLY A 174 -2.87 -15.84 4.51
C GLY A 174 -1.80 -16.00 5.59
N PHE A 175 -1.33 -14.85 6.11
CA PHE A 175 -0.24 -14.74 7.09
C PHE A 175 -0.54 -15.39 8.44
N ASN A 176 -1.81 -15.63 8.77
CA ASN A 176 -2.17 -16.31 10.01
C ASN A 176 -2.08 -17.85 9.88
N GLY A 177 -1.94 -18.40 8.67
CA GLY A 177 -1.89 -19.85 8.46
C GLY A 177 -3.19 -20.60 8.80
N LEU A 178 -4.34 -19.92 8.77
CA LEU A 178 -5.64 -20.49 9.11
C LEU A 178 -6.62 -20.35 7.94
N THR A 179 -7.39 -21.40 7.65
CA THR A 179 -8.54 -21.23 6.75
C THR A 179 -9.60 -20.35 7.41
N SER A 180 -10.46 -19.70 6.63
CA SER A 180 -11.55 -18.88 7.19
C SER A 180 -12.49 -19.67 8.12
N GLU A 181 -12.61 -20.99 7.94
CA GLU A 181 -13.32 -21.87 8.88
C GLU A 181 -12.58 -22.03 10.20
N GLN A 182 -11.26 -22.27 10.15
CA GLN A 182 -10.42 -22.42 11.34
C GLN A 182 -10.33 -21.13 12.14
N GLU A 183 -10.32 -19.97 11.47
CA GLU A 183 -10.32 -18.66 12.11
C GLU A 183 -11.50 -18.51 13.08
N ARG A 184 -12.70 -19.00 12.75
CA ARG A 184 -13.90 -18.82 13.60
C ARG A 184 -13.73 -19.36 15.01
N ASP A 185 -13.01 -20.47 15.13
CA ASP A 185 -12.80 -21.18 16.39
C ASP A 185 -11.47 -20.79 17.06
N TYR A 186 -10.57 -20.12 16.34
CA TYR A 186 -9.27 -19.76 16.85
C TYR A 186 -9.36 -18.59 17.86
N PRO A 187 -8.68 -18.65 19.02
CA PRO A 187 -8.98 -17.80 20.18
C PRO A 187 -9.06 -16.29 19.90
N ALA A 188 -8.11 -15.73 19.14
CA ALA A 188 -8.07 -14.30 18.84
C ALA A 188 -9.31 -13.82 18.07
N TYR A 189 -9.70 -14.57 17.04
CA TYR A 189 -10.84 -14.22 16.18
C TYR A 189 -12.17 -14.61 16.82
N ALA A 190 -12.24 -15.73 17.55
CA ALA A 190 -13.43 -16.10 18.33
C ALA A 190 -13.75 -15.03 19.38
N GLN A 191 -12.73 -14.49 20.06
CA GLN A 191 -12.89 -13.37 20.99
C GLN A 191 -13.38 -12.10 20.29
N PHE A 192 -12.85 -11.77 19.12
CA PHE A 192 -13.32 -10.65 18.30
C PHE A 192 -14.79 -10.83 17.90
N LEU A 193 -15.16 -11.99 17.36
CA LEU A 193 -16.53 -12.32 16.95
C LEU A 193 -17.50 -12.21 18.12
N ALA A 194 -17.16 -12.77 19.29
CA ALA A 194 -17.96 -12.63 20.49
C ALA A 194 -18.12 -11.16 20.94
N ALA A 195 -17.07 -10.34 20.79
CA ALA A 195 -17.09 -8.93 21.19
C ALA A 195 -17.91 -8.03 20.25
N VAL A 196 -18.12 -8.42 18.99
CA VAL A 196 -18.94 -7.68 18.02
C VAL A 196 -20.38 -8.22 17.92
N GLN A 197 -20.62 -9.43 18.43
CA GLN A 197 -21.95 -10.03 18.46
C GLN A 197 -22.94 -9.14 19.22
N GLY A 198 -24.05 -8.78 18.57
CA GLY A 198 -25.06 -7.89 19.13
C GLY A 198 -24.74 -6.39 19.08
N LYS A 199 -23.53 -5.99 18.63
CA LYS A 199 -23.20 -4.59 18.31
C LYS A 199 -23.48 -4.24 16.85
N VAL A 200 -23.15 -5.17 15.96
CA VAL A 200 -23.38 -5.06 14.51
C VAL A 200 -24.71 -5.70 14.12
N ARG A 201 -25.29 -5.28 13.00
CA ARG A 201 -26.46 -5.95 12.42
C ARG A 201 -26.15 -7.38 11.95
N GLY A 202 -27.18 -8.21 11.82
CA GLY A 202 -27.04 -9.64 11.49
C GLY A 202 -26.24 -9.90 10.21
N GLU A 203 -26.51 -9.16 9.14
CA GLU A 203 -25.82 -9.35 7.85
C GLU A 203 -24.32 -8.98 7.92
N VAL A 204 -23.98 -7.99 8.76
CA VAL A 204 -22.58 -7.61 9.00
C VAL A 204 -21.89 -8.66 9.84
N TYR A 205 -22.57 -9.19 10.86
CA TYR A 205 -22.04 -10.29 11.66
C TYR A 205 -21.75 -11.52 10.79
N ASP A 206 -22.67 -11.90 9.89
CA ASP A 206 -22.49 -13.02 8.98
C ASP A 206 -21.28 -12.82 8.05
N SER A 207 -21.07 -11.58 7.58
CA SER A 207 -19.88 -11.24 6.78
C SER A 207 -18.60 -11.34 7.59
N LEU A 208 -18.60 -10.90 8.86
CA LEU A 208 -17.44 -11.03 9.75
C LEU A 208 -17.15 -12.49 10.10
N LEU A 209 -18.20 -13.31 10.29
CA LEU A 209 -18.08 -14.74 10.51
C LEU A 209 -17.50 -15.48 9.29
N ALA A 210 -17.79 -15.00 8.07
CA ALA A 210 -17.28 -15.57 6.84
C ALA A 210 -15.78 -15.30 6.59
N SER A 211 -15.23 -14.20 7.12
CA SER A 211 -13.80 -13.88 7.08
C SER A 211 -13.39 -13.13 8.35
N PRO A 212 -13.19 -13.84 9.48
CA PRO A 212 -12.85 -13.22 10.76
C PRO A 212 -11.55 -12.41 10.73
N SER A 213 -10.55 -12.79 9.93
CA SER A 213 -9.31 -12.03 9.73
C SER A 213 -9.43 -10.88 8.73
N ALA A 214 -10.51 -10.78 7.94
CA ALA A 214 -10.63 -9.84 6.81
C ALA A 214 -9.49 -9.91 5.78
N ASP A 215 -8.82 -11.05 5.65
CA ASP A 215 -7.67 -11.26 4.77
C ASP A 215 -8.02 -11.95 3.45
N LYS A 216 -9.32 -12.19 3.19
CA LYS A 216 -9.80 -12.93 2.02
C LYS A 216 -9.61 -12.14 0.74
N TYR A 217 -8.96 -12.75 -0.24
CA TYR A 217 -8.73 -12.22 -1.57
C TYR A 217 -10.00 -12.20 -2.43
N HIS A 218 -10.10 -11.21 -3.33
CA HIS A 218 -11.08 -11.22 -4.42
C HIS A 218 -10.54 -10.65 -5.73
N TYR A 219 -10.72 -11.38 -6.83
CA TYR A 219 -10.33 -10.91 -8.16
C TYR A 219 -11.24 -9.79 -8.65
N PHE A 220 -10.65 -8.71 -9.17
CA PHE A 220 -11.36 -7.48 -9.52
C PHE A 220 -12.32 -7.61 -10.72
N ARG A 221 -12.20 -8.67 -11.54
CA ARG A 221 -13.09 -8.95 -12.69
C ARG A 221 -14.03 -10.14 -12.46
N GLY A 222 -14.24 -10.55 -11.21
CA GLY A 222 -15.20 -11.60 -10.87
C GLY A 222 -16.59 -11.33 -11.46
N SER A 223 -17.23 -12.38 -11.95
CA SER A 223 -18.58 -12.35 -12.54
C SER A 223 -19.65 -11.94 -11.52
N ASP A 224 -19.44 -12.25 -10.24
CA ASP A 224 -20.25 -11.80 -9.11
C ASP A 224 -20.18 -10.26 -8.94
N TYR A 225 -18.99 -9.66 -9.10
CA TYR A 225 -18.81 -8.21 -9.10
C TYR A 225 -19.43 -7.54 -10.33
N ASP A 226 -19.47 -8.24 -11.47
CA ASP A 226 -20.21 -7.81 -12.66
C ASP A 226 -21.72 -7.81 -12.42
N LEU A 227 -22.27 -8.90 -11.85
CA LEU A 227 -23.69 -9.03 -11.50
C LEU A 227 -24.12 -7.98 -10.46
N ALA A 228 -23.28 -7.73 -9.45
CA ALA A 228 -23.50 -6.70 -8.44
C ALA A 228 -23.19 -5.27 -8.93
N GLN A 229 -22.77 -5.10 -10.20
CA GLN A 229 -22.44 -3.82 -10.83
C GLN A 229 -21.45 -2.96 -9.99
N ARG A 230 -20.48 -3.61 -9.35
CA ARG A 230 -19.52 -2.97 -8.44
C ARG A 230 -18.71 -1.88 -9.14
N SER A 231 -18.44 -0.81 -8.40
CA SER A 231 -17.59 0.29 -8.86
C SER A 231 -16.14 -0.14 -9.05
N ILE A 232 -15.35 0.64 -9.81
CA ILE A 232 -13.92 0.34 -9.99
C ILE A 232 -13.21 0.30 -8.62
N LEU A 233 -13.43 1.28 -7.74
CA LEU A 233 -12.79 1.30 -6.42
C LEU A 233 -13.19 0.09 -5.57
N ASP A 234 -14.47 -0.30 -5.56
CA ASP A 234 -14.94 -1.46 -4.80
C ASP A 234 -14.33 -2.78 -5.31
N ARG A 235 -14.07 -2.88 -6.61
CA ARG A 235 -13.47 -4.08 -7.21
C ARG A 235 -12.03 -4.32 -6.79
N TYR A 236 -11.28 -3.25 -6.55
CA TYR A 236 -9.87 -3.33 -6.11
C TYR A 236 -9.73 -3.40 -4.59
N LYS A 237 -10.82 -3.36 -3.84
CA LYS A 237 -10.80 -3.27 -2.37
C LYS A 237 -10.14 -4.44 -1.66
N TYR A 238 -10.30 -5.65 -2.20
CA TYR A 238 -9.77 -6.90 -1.63
C TYR A 238 -8.71 -7.56 -2.53
N ILE A 239 -8.11 -6.81 -3.46
CA ILE A 239 -7.13 -7.36 -4.40
C ILE A 239 -5.76 -7.66 -3.76
N ASN A 240 -5.42 -6.95 -2.69
CA ASN A 240 -4.12 -7.05 -2.00
C ASN A 240 -4.16 -8.02 -0.82
N ASN A 241 -5.30 -8.67 -0.60
CA ASN A 241 -5.51 -9.59 0.50
C ASN A 241 -4.81 -10.93 0.22
N PRO A 242 -4.17 -11.57 1.23
CA PRO A 242 -3.30 -12.72 0.99
C PRO A 242 -4.07 -14.04 0.79
N ASN A 243 -5.13 -14.29 1.56
CA ASN A 243 -5.82 -15.58 1.59
C ASN A 243 -6.57 -15.86 0.28
N GLY A 244 -6.05 -16.80 -0.52
CA GLY A 244 -6.61 -17.22 -1.80
C GLY A 244 -6.11 -16.40 -3.00
N ASN A 245 -5.04 -15.61 -2.85
CA ASN A 245 -4.53 -14.74 -3.91
C ASN A 245 -3.70 -15.46 -4.97
N SER A 246 -3.41 -16.74 -4.74
CA SER A 246 -2.51 -17.55 -5.56
C SER A 246 -3.19 -18.81 -6.09
N VAL A 247 -4.52 -18.88 -6.11
CA VAL A 247 -5.31 -20.06 -6.52
C VAL A 247 -4.79 -20.77 -7.78
N ASP A 248 -4.88 -22.10 -7.81
CA ASP A 248 -4.49 -22.89 -8.98
C ASP A 248 -5.54 -22.80 -10.10
N SER A 249 -5.18 -23.28 -11.30
CA SER A 249 -6.06 -23.22 -12.47
C SER A 249 -7.35 -24.03 -12.33
N ASP A 250 -7.30 -25.12 -11.57
CA ASP A 250 -8.41 -26.08 -11.44
C ASP A 250 -9.47 -25.57 -10.46
N HIS A 251 -9.10 -24.63 -9.58
CA HIS A 251 -9.96 -24.03 -8.57
C HIS A 251 -10.22 -22.54 -8.80
N SER A 252 -9.88 -22.02 -9.98
CA SER A 252 -10.29 -20.68 -10.36
C SER A 252 -11.83 -20.61 -10.41
N PRO A 253 -12.47 -19.63 -9.75
CA PRO A 253 -13.93 -19.45 -9.81
C PRO A 253 -14.40 -18.98 -11.19
N GLU A 254 -13.48 -18.55 -12.05
CA GLU A 254 -13.74 -18.05 -13.39
C GLU A 254 -13.11 -18.95 -14.46
N SER A 255 -13.55 -18.83 -15.71
CA SER A 255 -12.99 -19.60 -16.85
C SER A 255 -11.56 -19.19 -17.25
N TYR A 256 -10.94 -18.29 -16.51
CA TYR A 256 -9.60 -17.75 -16.72
C TYR A 256 -8.90 -17.66 -15.36
N SER A 257 -7.58 -17.51 -15.35
CA SER A 257 -6.83 -17.39 -14.09
C SER A 257 -7.24 -16.13 -13.31
N THR A 258 -7.66 -16.33 -12.07
CA THR A 258 -7.94 -15.26 -11.10
C THR A 258 -6.82 -15.09 -10.08
N ALA A 259 -5.71 -15.82 -10.21
CA ALA A 259 -4.55 -15.67 -9.33
C ALA A 259 -3.90 -14.30 -9.54
N TYR A 260 -3.64 -13.58 -8.45
CA TYR A 260 -2.88 -12.33 -8.47
C TYR A 260 -1.39 -12.59 -8.66
N LYS A 261 -0.87 -13.65 -8.03
CA LYS A 261 0.51 -14.13 -8.15
C LYS A 261 0.53 -15.66 -8.10
N THR A 262 1.70 -16.25 -8.34
CA THR A 262 1.89 -17.72 -8.32
C THR A 262 2.76 -18.20 -7.16
N THR A 263 3.32 -17.28 -6.40
CA THR A 263 4.25 -17.51 -5.30
C THR A 263 3.54 -17.29 -3.96
N PRO A 264 3.87 -18.06 -2.91
CA PRO A 264 3.29 -17.91 -1.58
C PRO A 264 3.51 -16.51 -0.98
N ASP A 265 2.64 -16.12 -0.04
CA ASP A 265 2.92 -15.02 0.90
C ASP A 265 3.92 -15.45 1.96
N VAL A 266 4.88 -14.56 2.24
CA VAL A 266 6.05 -14.82 3.08
C VAL A 266 6.47 -13.53 3.80
N GLU A 267 6.79 -13.64 5.09
CA GLU A 267 7.41 -12.59 5.92
C GLU A 267 8.94 -12.57 5.75
N ASP A 268 9.37 -12.44 4.49
CA ASP A 268 10.78 -12.38 4.02
C ASP A 268 10.75 -11.66 2.65
N LEU A 269 10.58 -10.34 2.71
CA LEU A 269 10.41 -9.50 1.53
C LEU A 269 11.73 -9.34 0.77
N ASN A 270 12.86 -9.42 1.48
CA ASN A 270 14.18 -9.30 0.88
C ASN A 270 14.78 -10.62 0.34
N GLN A 271 14.15 -11.75 0.64
CA GLN A 271 14.52 -13.12 0.25
C GLN A 271 15.88 -13.57 0.78
N ASP A 272 16.27 -13.12 1.98
CA ASP A 272 17.50 -13.54 2.65
C ASP A 272 17.32 -14.79 3.55
N TYR A 273 16.11 -15.36 3.57
CA TYR A 273 15.70 -16.52 4.35
C TYR A 273 15.71 -16.29 5.86
N THR A 274 15.85 -15.06 6.33
CA THR A 274 15.72 -14.67 7.74
C THR A 274 14.49 -13.80 7.96
N LEU A 275 14.17 -13.51 9.22
CA LEU A 275 13.13 -12.55 9.58
C LEU A 275 13.82 -11.31 10.15
N ASN A 276 13.59 -10.15 9.53
CA ASN A 276 14.01 -8.89 10.10
C ASN A 276 12.92 -8.32 11.02
N GLU A 277 13.21 -8.26 12.32
CA GLU A 277 12.30 -7.65 13.32
C GLU A 277 12.66 -6.19 13.65
N TYR A 278 13.78 -5.69 13.12
CA TYR A 278 14.30 -4.39 13.51
C TYR A 278 13.61 -3.23 12.78
N GLU A 279 13.33 -2.17 13.53
CA GLU A 279 12.86 -0.89 13.00
C GLU A 279 13.96 0.17 13.17
N LYS A 280 14.65 0.50 12.08
CA LYS A 280 15.69 1.54 12.04
C LYS A 280 15.55 2.36 10.76
N TYR A 281 14.90 3.52 10.84
CA TYR A 281 14.54 4.28 9.64
C TYR A 281 14.49 5.79 9.88
N TYR A 282 14.58 6.52 8.78
CA TYR A 282 14.23 7.93 8.68
C TYR A 282 12.77 8.07 8.23
N GLN A 283 12.03 8.98 8.87
CA GLN A 283 10.62 9.23 8.60
C GLN A 283 10.42 10.62 8.00
N TYR A 284 9.64 10.68 6.93
CA TYR A 284 9.24 11.89 6.24
C TYR A 284 7.73 11.99 6.22
N ARG A 285 7.20 13.19 6.37
CA ARG A 285 5.77 13.47 6.44
C ARG A 285 5.37 14.42 5.33
N VAL A 286 4.34 14.04 4.59
CA VAL A 286 3.62 14.90 3.66
C VAL A 286 2.23 15.13 4.24
N HIS A 287 1.94 16.37 4.63
CA HIS A 287 0.63 16.72 5.17
C HIS A 287 -0.38 16.88 4.04
N ILE A 288 -1.50 16.17 4.09
CA ILE A 288 -2.54 16.22 3.05
C ILE A 288 -3.66 17.10 3.58
N ALA A 289 -3.53 18.41 3.37
CA ALA A 289 -4.54 19.42 3.67
C ALA A 289 -4.59 20.43 2.53
N GLU A 290 -5.77 20.99 2.23
CA GLU A 290 -5.98 21.85 1.07
C GLU A 290 -5.10 23.10 1.10
N GLU A 291 -4.89 23.67 2.29
CA GLU A 291 -4.02 24.82 2.55
C GLU A 291 -2.54 24.54 2.26
N ASP A 292 -2.10 23.28 2.31
CA ASP A 292 -0.71 22.87 2.10
C ASP A 292 -0.41 22.41 0.68
N MET A 293 -1.43 22.37 -0.19
CA MET A 293 -1.27 22.05 -1.61
C MET A 293 -0.82 23.27 -2.43
N GLN A 294 0.32 23.84 -2.05
CA GLN A 294 0.89 25.05 -2.65
C GLN A 294 2.40 24.89 -2.92
N VAL A 295 2.86 25.40 -4.06
CA VAL A 295 4.29 25.37 -4.44
C VAL A 295 5.12 26.14 -3.40
N GLY A 296 6.21 25.54 -2.96
CA GLY A 296 7.12 26.07 -1.93
C GLY A 296 6.79 25.62 -0.50
N ARG A 297 5.75 24.81 -0.30
CA ARG A 297 5.39 24.19 0.98
C ARG A 297 5.25 22.68 0.82
N ASN A 298 5.36 21.95 1.93
CA ASN A 298 5.04 20.52 1.96
C ASN A 298 5.78 19.70 0.88
N TYR A 299 7.03 20.07 0.58
CA TYR A 299 7.88 19.49 -0.48
C TYR A 299 7.36 19.65 -1.91
N ILE A 300 6.38 20.51 -2.17
CA ILE A 300 5.85 20.79 -3.51
C ILE A 300 6.77 21.79 -4.22
N VAL A 301 7.41 21.36 -5.31
CA VAL A 301 8.35 22.20 -6.08
C VAL A 301 7.75 22.74 -7.37
N ASP A 302 6.70 22.10 -7.89
CA ASP A 302 6.00 22.55 -9.10
C ASP A 302 4.53 22.11 -9.07
N LYS A 303 3.70 22.74 -9.89
CA LYS A 303 2.33 22.30 -10.16
C LYS A 303 1.99 22.44 -11.63
N ARG A 304 1.11 21.56 -12.09
CA ARG A 304 0.72 21.49 -13.49
C ARG A 304 -0.80 21.33 -13.60
N VAL A 305 -1.43 22.19 -14.39
CA VAL A 305 -2.87 22.10 -14.66
C VAL A 305 -3.08 21.56 -16.06
N ALA A 306 -3.85 20.48 -16.17
CA ALA A 306 -4.23 19.86 -17.44
C ALA A 306 -5.73 20.02 -17.69
N ASN A 307 -6.11 20.64 -18.81
CA ASN A 307 -7.51 20.68 -19.26
C ASN A 307 -7.82 19.39 -20.01
N VAL A 308 -8.54 18.47 -19.35
CA VAL A 308 -8.79 17.12 -19.87
C VAL A 308 -10.24 17.01 -20.33
N LYS A 309 -10.43 16.44 -21.53
CA LYS A 309 -11.74 16.00 -22.00
C LYS A 309 -12.03 14.60 -21.44
N THR A 310 -12.99 14.50 -20.53
CA THR A 310 -13.37 13.26 -19.87
C THR A 310 -14.25 12.37 -20.77
N ARG A 311 -14.44 11.10 -20.38
CA ARG A 311 -15.17 10.10 -21.17
C ARG A 311 -16.66 10.42 -21.31
N ASP A 312 -17.22 11.16 -20.36
CA ASP A 312 -18.56 11.74 -20.37
C ASP A 312 -18.70 13.01 -21.24
N ASN A 313 -17.66 13.35 -22.01
CA ASN A 313 -17.60 14.49 -22.95
C ASN A 313 -17.54 15.87 -22.27
N ASN A 314 -17.35 15.93 -20.96
CA ASN A 314 -17.07 17.17 -20.23
C ASN A 314 -15.59 17.58 -20.35
N ARG A 315 -15.29 18.83 -20.00
CA ARG A 315 -13.92 19.31 -19.83
C ARG A 315 -13.72 19.75 -18.39
N ARG A 316 -12.61 19.31 -17.79
CA ARG A 316 -12.27 19.63 -16.41
C ARG A 316 -10.78 19.85 -16.27
N ASP A 317 -10.41 20.79 -15.41
CA ASP A 317 -9.03 21.03 -15.05
C ASP A 317 -8.60 20.06 -13.94
N TYR A 318 -7.46 19.40 -14.17
CA TYR A 318 -6.82 18.51 -13.22
C TYR A 318 -5.47 19.08 -12.84
N THR A 319 -5.29 19.40 -11.57
CA THR A 319 -4.00 19.87 -11.04
C THR A 319 -3.19 18.67 -10.56
N TRP A 320 -1.93 18.62 -10.96
CA TRP A 320 -0.92 17.71 -10.46
C TRP A 320 0.15 18.51 -9.73
N TYR A 321 0.59 18.02 -8.58
CA TYR A 321 1.62 18.63 -7.75
C TYR A 321 2.87 17.76 -7.78
N LEU A 322 4.03 18.36 -8.06
CA LEU A 322 5.31 17.67 -8.03
C LEU A 322 5.89 17.75 -6.62
N PHE A 323 5.90 16.62 -5.94
CA PHE A 323 6.57 16.47 -4.66
C PHE A 323 8.01 16.05 -4.89
N ARG A 324 8.93 16.72 -4.20
CA ARG A 324 10.35 16.38 -4.14
C ARG A 324 10.81 16.46 -2.69
N ILE A 325 10.91 15.31 -2.05
CA ILE A 325 11.26 15.18 -0.63
C ILE A 325 12.76 14.87 -0.54
N PRO A 326 13.61 15.78 -0.04
CA PRO A 326 15.02 15.52 0.16
C PRO A 326 15.23 14.44 1.22
N VAL A 327 16.07 13.44 0.95
CA VAL A 327 16.32 12.33 1.89
C VAL A 327 17.06 12.79 3.15
N ASP A 328 17.82 13.87 3.09
CA ASP A 328 18.49 14.46 4.26
C ASP A 328 17.53 15.24 5.19
N GLN A 329 16.33 15.60 4.72
CA GLN A 329 15.32 16.38 5.46
C GLN A 329 14.25 15.51 6.13
N TYR A 330 14.69 14.52 6.92
CA TYR A 330 13.78 13.68 7.70
C TYR A 330 13.22 14.40 8.94
N GLU A 331 11.96 14.12 9.29
CA GLU A 331 11.29 14.64 10.48
C GLU A 331 11.74 13.90 11.74
N LYS A 332 11.93 12.58 11.63
CA LYS A 332 12.22 11.71 12.76
C LYS A 332 13.19 10.59 12.38
N LYS A 333 14.06 10.25 13.32
CA LYS A 333 14.95 9.08 13.28
C LYS A 333 14.50 8.05 14.31
N VAL A 334 14.31 6.81 13.88
CA VAL A 334 13.92 5.69 14.74
C VAL A 334 15.05 4.66 14.75
N GLY A 335 15.38 4.13 15.93
CA GLY A 335 16.44 3.12 16.09
C GLY A 335 17.86 3.65 15.87
N GLY A 336 18.81 2.72 15.74
CA GLY A 336 20.25 2.99 15.62
C GLY A 336 20.73 3.14 14.17
N ILE A 337 20.05 3.97 13.37
CA ILE A 337 20.50 4.35 12.01
C ILE A 337 21.36 5.62 12.09
N ASN A 338 22.43 5.69 11.29
CA ASN A 338 23.41 6.78 11.36
C ASN A 338 23.58 7.53 10.05
N ASP A 339 23.47 6.84 8.91
CA ASP A 339 23.67 7.39 7.57
C ASP A 339 22.76 6.65 6.56
N PHE A 340 22.87 7.03 5.29
CA PHE A 340 22.09 6.43 4.19
C PHE A 340 22.84 5.32 3.43
N SER A 341 23.87 4.71 4.04
CA SER A 341 24.65 3.64 3.39
C SER A 341 23.90 2.29 3.33
N SER A 342 22.86 2.10 4.15
CA SER A 342 22.06 0.86 4.19
C SER A 342 20.57 1.15 4.37
N ILE A 343 19.92 1.55 3.27
CA ILE A 343 18.47 1.76 3.17
C ILE A 343 17.84 0.59 2.38
N ARG A 344 17.43 -0.47 3.06
CA ARG A 344 16.93 -1.69 2.41
C ARG A 344 15.45 -1.66 2.06
N PHE A 345 14.65 -0.90 2.79
CA PHE A 345 13.21 -0.88 2.66
C PHE A 345 12.65 0.55 2.60
N MET A 346 11.56 0.67 1.86
CA MET A 346 10.68 1.83 1.90
C MET A 346 9.29 1.38 2.38
N ARG A 347 8.76 2.00 3.45
CA ARG A 347 7.35 1.87 3.86
C ARG A 347 6.63 3.17 3.60
N VAL A 348 5.48 3.08 2.94
CA VAL A 348 4.57 4.21 2.69
C VAL A 348 3.29 3.92 3.47
N PHE A 349 2.83 4.86 4.28
CA PHE A 349 1.59 4.67 5.03
C PHE A 349 0.80 5.97 5.18
N MET A 350 -0.50 5.82 5.36
CA MET A 350 -1.46 6.91 5.50
C MET A 350 -2.12 6.83 6.88
N THR A 351 -2.34 7.97 7.53
CA THR A 351 -3.03 8.06 8.83
C THR A 351 -3.68 9.44 8.99
N GLY A 352 -4.51 9.63 10.02
CA GLY A 352 -5.12 10.93 10.35
C GLY A 352 -6.37 11.31 9.53
N PHE A 353 -6.79 10.48 8.58
CA PHE A 353 -7.98 10.72 7.76
C PHE A 353 -9.27 10.30 8.49
N GLU A 354 -10.32 11.14 8.43
CA GLU A 354 -11.67 10.79 8.91
C GLU A 354 -12.54 10.11 7.85
N LYS A 355 -12.22 10.33 6.57
CA LYS A 355 -13.02 9.88 5.43
C LYS A 355 -12.15 9.09 4.45
N PRO A 356 -12.75 8.20 3.64
CA PRO A 356 -12.04 7.55 2.56
C PRO A 356 -11.37 8.56 1.62
N VAL A 357 -10.13 8.26 1.24
CA VAL A 357 -9.30 9.12 0.39
C VAL A 357 -8.58 8.28 -0.66
N VAL A 358 -8.40 8.83 -1.87
CA VAL A 358 -7.63 8.21 -2.94
C VAL A 358 -6.50 9.16 -3.34
N LEU A 359 -5.26 8.80 -3.05
CA LEU A 359 -4.08 9.53 -3.53
C LEU A 359 -3.55 8.86 -4.80
N ARG A 360 -3.41 9.63 -5.87
CA ARG A 360 -2.96 9.12 -7.17
C ARG A 360 -1.56 9.64 -7.47
N LEU A 361 -0.58 8.74 -7.41
CA LEU A 361 0.84 9.04 -7.56
C LEU A 361 1.35 8.58 -8.92
N ALA A 362 1.70 9.53 -9.77
CA ALA A 362 2.38 9.27 -11.04
C ALA A 362 3.89 9.40 -10.85
N THR A 363 4.64 8.54 -11.55
CA THR A 363 6.12 8.56 -11.62
C THR A 363 6.80 8.64 -10.24
N MET A 364 6.37 7.79 -9.29
CA MET A 364 7.03 7.69 -7.99
C MET A 364 8.41 7.04 -8.13
N ASN A 365 9.46 7.81 -7.86
CA ASN A 365 10.84 7.42 -8.09
C ASN A 365 11.76 7.88 -6.95
N LEU A 366 12.85 7.14 -6.76
CA LEU A 366 14.05 7.63 -6.08
C LEU A 366 14.94 8.29 -7.13
N VAL A 367 15.20 9.59 -6.97
CA VAL A 367 15.94 10.39 -7.94
C VAL A 367 17.37 10.59 -7.46
N ARG A 368 18.32 10.25 -8.34
CA ARG A 368 19.73 10.51 -8.13
C ARG A 368 20.12 11.91 -8.58
N GLY A 369 20.99 12.58 -7.84
CA GLY A 369 21.71 13.75 -8.34
C GLY A 369 22.85 13.34 -9.26
N GLU A 370 23.17 14.14 -10.27
CA GLU A 370 24.42 13.98 -11.03
C GLU A 370 25.59 14.70 -10.36
N TRP A 371 25.30 15.64 -9.46
CA TRP A 371 26.26 16.44 -8.71
C TRP A 371 26.15 16.09 -7.23
N ARG A 372 27.26 16.15 -6.49
CA ARG A 372 27.27 16.00 -5.03
C ARG A 372 27.49 17.36 -4.38
N GLY A 373 26.72 17.65 -3.33
CA GLY A 373 26.98 18.80 -2.48
C GLY A 373 28.38 18.70 -1.84
N TYR A 374 29.12 19.80 -1.80
CA TYR A 374 30.39 19.85 -1.10
C TYR A 374 30.13 20.25 0.36
N GLU A 375 30.25 19.28 1.28
CA GLU A 375 29.92 19.48 2.70
C GLU A 375 31.07 20.05 3.55
N GLN A 376 32.28 20.08 3.00
CA GLN A 376 33.42 20.65 3.70
C GLN A 376 33.41 22.19 3.59
N ALA A 377 33.97 22.85 4.59
CA ALA A 377 34.18 24.29 4.50
C ALA A 377 35.08 24.59 3.31
N LEU A 378 34.62 25.47 2.42
CA LEU A 378 35.39 25.93 1.25
C LEU A 378 36.68 26.67 1.67
N TYR A 379 36.78 27.07 2.94
CA TYR A 379 37.90 27.81 3.50
C TYR A 379 38.19 27.34 4.93
N GLN A 380 39.47 27.33 5.33
CA GLN A 380 39.85 27.25 6.74
C GLN A 380 39.92 28.67 7.33
N GLY A 381 39.01 28.99 8.24
CA GLY A 381 38.93 30.31 8.90
C GLY A 381 37.78 31.19 8.39
N SER A 382 38.00 32.49 8.29
CA SER A 382 36.98 33.46 7.84
C SER A 382 36.72 33.33 6.33
N ALA A 383 35.45 33.41 5.92
CA ALA A 383 35.09 33.46 4.51
C ALA A 383 35.78 34.66 3.82
N PRO A 384 36.30 34.52 2.59
CA PRO A 384 36.89 35.64 1.87
C PRO A 384 35.83 36.75 1.66
N GLU A 385 36.16 37.98 2.05
CA GLU A 385 35.26 39.16 1.99
C GLU A 385 34.94 39.64 0.56
N THR A 386 35.19 38.86 -0.48
CA THR A 386 34.96 39.30 -1.86
C THR A 386 33.67 38.74 -2.41
N SER A 387 32.59 39.51 -2.25
CA SER A 387 31.44 39.48 -3.16
C SER A 387 31.90 39.95 -4.54
N GLY A 388 32.19 39.02 -5.44
CA GLY A 388 32.35 39.36 -6.85
C GLY A 388 30.97 39.64 -7.45
N THR A 389 30.69 40.90 -7.79
CA THR A 389 29.65 41.24 -8.77
C THR A 389 30.11 40.78 -10.15
N LEU A 390 29.31 39.91 -10.78
CA LEU A 390 29.30 39.72 -12.23
C LEU A 390 27.98 40.24 -12.79
#